data_AF-A0A7K2YIV2-F1
#
_entry.id   AF-A0A7K2YIV2-F1
#
_cell.length_a   1.000
_cell.length_b   1.000
_cell.length_c   1.000
_cell.angle_alpha   90.00
_cell.angle_beta   90.00
_cell.angle_gamma   90.00
#
_symmetry.space_group_name_H-M   'P 1'
#
loop_
_entity.id
_entity.type
_entity.pdbx_description
1 polymer ?
#
loop_
_entity_poly.entity_id
_entity_poly.type
_entity_poly.pdbx_seq_one_letter_code
_entity_poly.pdbx_strand_id
1 'polypeptide(L)'
;MLNPALSVDITLPGFPLRLPLPPDPLPHSFLRLGPHEHTRVRRMVMPEFDNAAVDAYRPLVRELVQGLLDELEAKPPPVDLLLAFAFPIPALMIARILGMPERDLDAFQEQSLALTLSLENSCERAVRDGALTDNEARRGS
;
A
#
# COMPACT_ATOMS: atom_id res chain seq x y z
N MET A 1 8.46 -30.05 -14.08
CA MET A 1 8.55 -28.66 -14.59
C MET A 1 7.43 -27.87 -13.90
N LEU A 2 7.74 -26.78 -13.17
CA LEU A 2 6.72 -25.97 -12.49
C LEU A 2 5.77 -25.35 -13.53
N ASN A 3 4.46 -25.38 -13.29
CA ASN A 3 3.47 -24.77 -14.19
C ASN A 3 3.63 -23.24 -14.17
N PRO A 4 3.86 -22.56 -15.31
CA PRO A 4 3.99 -21.10 -15.38
C PRO A 4 2.78 -20.36 -14.79
N ALA A 5 1.58 -20.93 -14.87
CA ALA A 5 0.35 -20.36 -14.30
C ALA A 5 0.31 -20.37 -12.76
N LEU A 6 1.21 -21.12 -12.12
CA LEU A 6 1.35 -21.19 -10.66
C LEU A 6 2.64 -20.51 -10.16
N SER A 7 3.36 -19.81 -11.04
CA SER A 7 4.52 -19.02 -10.66
C SER A 7 4.11 -17.73 -9.96
N VAL A 8 5.05 -17.12 -9.25
CA VAL A 8 4.95 -15.73 -8.75
C VAL A 8 5.72 -14.75 -9.63
N ASP A 9 6.52 -15.27 -10.56
CA ASP A 9 7.28 -14.50 -11.53
C ASP A 9 6.39 -14.11 -12.70
N ILE A 10 6.00 -12.83 -12.71
CA ILE A 10 5.10 -12.26 -13.72
C ILE A 10 5.77 -12.09 -15.09
N THR A 11 7.10 -12.20 -15.16
CA THR A 11 7.86 -12.04 -16.41
C THR A 11 7.85 -13.31 -17.26
N LEU A 12 7.36 -14.43 -16.70
CA LEU A 12 7.29 -15.70 -17.42
C LEU A 12 6.24 -15.65 -18.55
N PRO A 13 6.59 -16.17 -19.75
CA PRO A 13 5.62 -16.33 -20.82
C PRO A 13 4.41 -17.16 -20.37
N GLY A 14 3.20 -16.62 -20.56
CA GLY A 14 1.94 -17.29 -20.18
C GLY A 14 1.51 -17.10 -18.73
N PHE A 15 2.17 -16.24 -17.95
CA PHE A 15 1.67 -15.82 -16.64
C PHE A 15 0.30 -15.11 -16.79
N PRO A 16 -0.71 -15.45 -15.96
CA PRO A 16 -2.05 -14.86 -16.06
C PRO A 16 -2.10 -13.45 -15.47
N LEU A 17 -1.44 -12.48 -16.13
CA LEU A 17 -1.56 -11.06 -15.79
C LEU A 17 -3.00 -10.61 -16.09
N ARG A 18 -3.81 -10.42 -15.03
CA ARG A 18 -5.18 -9.87 -15.13
C ARG A 18 -5.23 -8.34 -15.01
N LEU A 19 -4.17 -7.73 -14.50
CA LEU A 19 -4.03 -6.28 -14.42
C LEU A 19 -3.00 -5.84 -15.45
N PRO A 20 -3.27 -4.81 -16.27
CA PRO A 20 -2.26 -4.18 -17.10
C PRO A 20 -1.32 -3.38 -16.18
N LEU A 21 -0.34 -4.07 -15.60
CA LEU A 21 0.72 -3.44 -14.81
C LEU A 21 1.83 -2.98 -15.75
N PRO A 22 2.44 -1.81 -15.51
CA PRO A 22 3.67 -1.43 -16.20
C PRO A 22 4.75 -2.53 -16.05
N PRO A 23 5.68 -2.67 -17.02
CA PRO A 23 6.78 -3.62 -16.94
C PRO A 23 7.54 -3.42 -15.61
N ASP A 24 7.81 -4.52 -14.91
CA ASP A 24 8.13 -4.53 -13.49
C ASP A 24 9.18 -3.46 -13.09
N PRO A 25 8.77 -2.34 -12.46
CA PRO A 25 9.72 -1.33 -12.03
C PRO A 25 10.44 -1.75 -10.74
N LEU A 26 9.98 -2.81 -10.06
CA LEU A 26 10.49 -3.30 -8.79
C LEU A 26 10.68 -4.83 -8.84
N PRO A 27 11.66 -5.33 -9.61
CA PRO A 27 11.93 -6.77 -9.79
C PRO A 27 12.28 -7.53 -8.49
N HIS A 28 12.37 -6.82 -7.36
CA HIS A 28 12.62 -7.37 -6.02
C HIS A 28 11.53 -7.00 -5.02
N SER A 29 10.33 -6.62 -5.50
CA SER A 29 9.20 -6.36 -4.62
C SER A 29 8.92 -7.59 -3.75
N PHE A 30 8.85 -7.37 -2.44
CA PHE A 30 8.48 -8.39 -1.45
C PHE A 30 7.19 -9.13 -1.86
N LEU A 31 6.23 -8.42 -2.46
CA LEU A 31 4.94 -8.96 -2.91
C LEU A 31 5.05 -9.99 -4.05
N ARG A 32 6.24 -10.12 -4.66
CA ARG A 32 6.49 -11.00 -5.82
C ARG A 32 7.56 -12.07 -5.55
N LEU A 33 8.01 -12.17 -4.30
CA LEU A 33 8.96 -13.21 -3.90
C LEU A 33 8.27 -14.58 -3.80
N GLY A 34 9.00 -15.64 -4.16
CA GLY A 34 8.55 -17.01 -3.96
C GLY A 34 8.40 -17.36 -2.47
N PRO A 35 7.71 -18.48 -2.13
CA PRO A 35 7.34 -18.79 -0.75
C PRO A 35 8.50 -18.78 0.28
N HIS A 36 9.69 -19.27 -0.11
CA HIS A 36 10.87 -19.29 0.75
C HIS A 36 11.42 -17.89 1.02
N GLU A 37 11.62 -17.09 -0.03
CA GLU A 37 12.16 -15.73 0.07
C GLU A 37 11.16 -14.76 0.71
N HIS A 38 9.87 -14.88 0.36
CA HIS A 38 8.80 -14.11 1.00
C HIS A 38 8.76 -14.39 2.51
N THR A 39 8.79 -15.65 2.93
CA THR A 39 8.78 -15.99 4.37
C THR A 39 10.01 -15.43 5.09
N ARG A 40 11.18 -15.45 4.43
CA ARG A 40 12.44 -14.91 4.98
C ARG A 40 12.34 -13.40 5.23
N VAL A 41 11.93 -12.62 4.23
CA VAL A 41 11.80 -11.16 4.34
C VAL A 41 10.67 -10.78 5.30
N ARG A 42 9.52 -11.46 5.22
CA ARG A 42 8.37 -11.23 6.11
C ARG A 42 8.78 -11.36 7.57
N ARG A 43 9.56 -12.38 7.92
CA ARG A 43 10.01 -12.61 9.30
C ARG A 43 10.83 -11.45 9.87
N MET A 44 11.55 -10.69 9.01
CA MET A 44 12.37 -9.57 9.45
C MET A 44 11.53 -8.33 9.83
N VAL A 45 10.41 -8.12 9.14
CA VAL A 45 9.59 -6.89 9.30
C VAL A 45 8.34 -7.11 10.16
N MET A 46 7.82 -8.35 10.24
CA MET A 46 6.58 -8.64 10.95
C MET A 46 6.55 -8.22 12.44
N PRO A 47 7.64 -8.25 13.22
CA PRO A 47 7.59 -7.79 14.61
C PRO A 47 7.06 -6.35 14.74
N GLU A 48 7.32 -5.47 13.77
CA GLU A 48 6.83 -4.08 13.80
C GLU A 48 5.34 -3.94 13.48
N PHE A 49 4.68 -5.02 13.07
CA PHE A 49 3.28 -5.06 12.67
C PHE A 49 2.48 -6.15 13.41
N ASP A 50 3.01 -6.68 14.51
CA ASP A 50 2.23 -7.56 15.38
C ASP A 50 1.26 -6.75 16.25
N ASN A 51 0.35 -7.45 16.95
CA ASN A 51 -0.68 -6.78 17.75
C ASN A 51 -0.07 -5.90 18.86
N ALA A 52 1.03 -6.34 19.48
CA ALA A 52 1.66 -5.60 20.57
C ALA A 52 2.35 -4.33 20.06
N ALA A 53 3.06 -4.42 18.92
CA ALA A 53 3.65 -3.26 18.25
C ALA A 53 2.58 -2.26 17.80
N VAL A 54 1.50 -2.73 17.19
CA VAL A 54 0.38 -1.87 16.77
C VAL A 54 -0.28 -1.18 17.96
N ASP A 55 -0.47 -1.89 19.08
CA ASP A 55 -0.98 -1.26 20.31
C ASP A 55 -0.01 -0.23 20.88
N ALA A 56 1.30 -0.46 20.78
CA ALA A 56 2.32 0.50 21.19
C ALA A 56 2.34 1.77 20.32
N TYR A 57 1.82 1.73 19.09
CA TYR A 57 1.70 2.91 18.22
C TYR A 57 0.50 3.81 18.55
N ARG A 58 -0.42 3.40 19.44
CA ARG A 58 -1.59 4.21 19.79
C ARG A 58 -1.25 5.65 20.22
N PRO A 59 -0.22 5.92 21.05
CA PRO A 59 0.16 7.28 21.40
C PRO A 59 0.65 8.08 20.19
N LEU A 60 1.43 7.46 19.30
CA LEU A 60 1.95 8.10 18.08
C LEU A 60 0.82 8.48 17.11
N VAL A 61 -0.15 7.58 16.90
CA VAL A 61 -1.34 7.87 16.09
C VAL A 61 -2.15 9.01 16.70
N ARG A 62 -2.31 9.03 18.03
CA ARG A 62 -3.04 10.09 18.72
C ARG A 62 -2.39 11.45 18.53
N GLU A 63 -1.08 11.53 18.74
CA GLU A 63 -0.30 12.76 18.56
C GLU A 63 -0.38 13.26 17.11
N LEU A 64 -0.20 12.35 16.15
CA LEU A 64 -0.31 12.65 14.74
C LEU A 64 -1.68 13.22 14.37
N VAL A 65 -2.75 12.54 14.79
CA VAL A 65 -4.12 12.96 14.52
C VAL A 65 -4.39 14.31 15.16
N GLN A 66 -3.93 14.54 16.40
CA GLN A 66 -4.12 15.83 17.06
C GLN A 66 -3.43 16.97 16.29
N GLY A 67 -2.17 16.78 15.86
CA GLY A 67 -1.47 17.80 15.08
C GLY A 67 -2.18 18.12 13.76
N LEU A 68 -2.69 17.10 13.05
CA LEU A 68 -3.47 17.31 11.84
C LEU A 68 -4.80 18.04 12.11
N LEU A 69 -5.46 17.77 13.24
CA LEU A 69 -6.66 18.50 13.63
C LEU A 69 -6.34 19.98 13.94
N ASP A 70 -5.25 20.25 14.65
CA ASP A 70 -4.81 21.62 14.96
C ASP A 70 -4.51 22.41 13.66
N GLU A 71 -3.91 21.77 12.66
CA GLU A 71 -3.69 22.36 11.33
C GLU A 71 -4.98 22.63 10.57
N LEU A 72 -5.98 21.76 10.69
CA LEU A 72 -7.29 21.95 10.08
C LEU A 72 -8.04 23.14 10.71
N GLU A 73 -7.98 23.29 12.04
CA GLU A 73 -8.61 24.40 12.74
C GLU A 73 -8.05 25.76 12.31
N ALA A 74 -6.77 25.81 11.94
CA ALA A 74 -6.12 27.02 11.45
C ALA A 74 -6.50 27.38 9.99
N LYS A 75 -7.13 26.47 9.23
CA LYS A 75 -7.49 26.70 7.82
C LYS A 75 -8.90 27.29 7.71
N PRO A 76 -9.13 28.28 6.82
CA PRO A 76 -10.48 28.76 6.55
C PRO A 76 -11.29 27.68 5.81
N PRO A 77 -12.58 27.48 6.14
CA PRO A 77 -13.45 26.58 5.39
C PRO A 77 -13.75 27.14 3.98
N PRO A 78 -14.05 26.27 2.99
CA PRO A 78 -14.14 24.81 3.09
C PRO A 78 -12.78 24.10 3.01
N VAL A 79 -12.68 22.92 3.63
CA VAL A 79 -11.49 22.06 3.58
C VAL A 79 -11.88 20.66 3.11
N ASP A 80 -11.08 20.08 2.22
CA ASP A 80 -11.20 18.67 1.84
C ASP A 80 -10.55 17.78 2.90
N LEU A 81 -11.39 17.11 3.71
CA LEU A 81 -10.92 16.22 4.78
C LEU A 81 -10.23 14.96 4.27
N LEU A 82 -10.49 14.55 3.03
CA LEU A 82 -9.82 13.37 2.47
C LEU A 82 -8.34 13.70 2.24
N LEU A 83 -8.06 14.80 1.54
CA LEU A 83 -6.71 15.26 1.23
C LEU A 83 -5.98 15.84 2.45
N ALA A 84 -6.66 16.63 3.27
CA ALA A 84 -6.03 17.35 4.38
C ALA A 84 -5.90 16.53 5.68
N PHE A 85 -6.55 15.37 5.78
CA PHE A 85 -6.58 14.60 7.03
C PHE A 85 -6.45 13.10 6.85
N ALA A 86 -7.34 12.48 6.05
CA ALA A 86 -7.37 11.01 5.96
C ALA A 86 -6.16 10.43 5.22
N PHE A 87 -5.74 11.03 4.10
CA PHE A 87 -4.58 10.55 3.32
C PHE A 87 -3.23 10.73 4.03
N PRO A 88 -2.95 11.86 4.71
CA PRO A 88 -1.68 12.04 5.42
C PRO A 88 -1.45 11.03 6.54
N ILE A 89 -2.49 10.59 7.26
CA ILE A 89 -2.36 9.71 8.43
C ILE A 89 -1.54 8.44 8.15
N PRO A 90 -1.93 7.55 7.19
CA PRO A 90 -1.19 6.32 6.95
C PRO A 90 0.22 6.58 6.43
N ALA A 91 0.42 7.60 5.58
CA ALA A 91 1.74 7.96 5.05
C ALA A 91 2.69 8.46 6.16
N LEU A 92 2.23 9.37 7.01
CA LEU A 92 3.04 9.87 8.13
C LEU A 92 3.29 8.78 9.18
N MET A 93 2.32 7.92 9.45
CA MET A 93 2.52 6.80 10.37
C MET A 93 3.60 5.85 9.89
N ILE A 94 3.58 5.45 8.61
CA ILE A 94 4.62 4.54 8.09
C ILE A 94 5.98 5.23 8.08
N ALA A 95 6.06 6.53 7.76
CA ALA A 95 7.31 7.28 7.80
C ALA A 95 7.91 7.32 9.22
N ARG A 96 7.07 7.50 10.25
CA ARG A 96 7.48 7.43 11.66
C ARG A 96 7.97 6.04 12.06
N ILE A 97 7.26 4.97 11.66
CA ILE A 97 7.67 3.59 11.92
C ILE A 97 9.02 3.28 11.26
N LEU A 98 9.26 3.81 10.06
CA LEU A 98 10.53 3.66 9.34
C LEU A 98 11.66 4.54 9.91
N GLY A 99 11.39 5.39 10.90
CA GLY A 99 12.38 6.30 11.47
C GLY A 99 12.86 7.36 10.48
N MET A 100 12.00 7.77 9.55
CA MET A 100 12.35 8.72 8.50
C MET A 100 12.70 10.10 9.09
N PRO A 101 13.77 10.76 8.63
CA PRO A 101 14.08 12.14 9.03
C PRO A 101 12.95 13.10 8.62
N GLU A 102 12.67 14.10 9.46
CA GLU A 102 11.58 15.06 9.20
C GLU A 102 11.69 15.77 7.85
N ARG A 103 12.91 16.09 7.41
CA ARG A 103 13.20 16.73 6.12
C ARG A 103 12.74 15.93 4.90
N ASP A 104 12.50 14.63 5.05
CA ASP A 104 12.13 13.72 3.96
C ASP A 104 10.61 13.46 3.94
N LEU A 105 9.86 13.92 4.96
CA LEU A 105 8.43 13.61 5.13
C LEU A 105 7.54 14.22 4.04
N ASP A 106 7.79 15.47 3.64
CA ASP A 106 6.97 16.16 2.64
C ASP A 106 7.04 15.43 1.29
N ALA A 107 8.26 15.14 0.83
CA ALA A 107 8.48 14.39 -0.40
C ALA A 107 7.87 12.98 -0.32
N PHE A 108 7.96 12.34 0.84
CA PHE A 108 7.37 11.01 1.06
C PHE A 108 5.84 11.05 0.97
N GLN A 109 5.19 12.04 1.58
CA GLN A 109 3.73 12.21 1.50
C GLN A 109 3.26 12.42 0.06
N GLU A 110 3.92 13.31 -0.68
CA GLU A 110 3.57 13.60 -2.08
C GLU A 110 3.66 12.34 -2.95
N GLN A 111 4.75 11.58 -2.80
CA GLN A 111 4.97 10.32 -3.50
C GLN A 111 3.95 9.25 -3.10
N SER A 112 3.64 9.16 -1.80
CA SER A 112 2.64 8.22 -1.28
C SER A 112 1.24 8.53 -1.81
N LEU A 113 0.86 9.81 -1.89
CA LEU A 113 -0.41 10.23 -2.46
C LEU A 113 -0.48 9.90 -3.96
N ALA A 114 0.58 10.22 -4.71
CA ALA A 114 0.65 9.91 -6.13
C ALA A 114 0.53 8.41 -6.41
N LEU A 115 1.14 7.57 -5.57
CA LEU A 115 1.02 6.11 -5.66
C LEU A 115 -0.42 5.65 -5.41
N THR A 116 -1.08 6.16 -4.37
CA THR A 116 -2.47 5.81 -4.05
C THR A 116 -3.41 6.15 -5.20
N LEU A 117 -3.34 7.37 -5.72
CA LEU A 117 -4.16 7.82 -6.83
C LEU A 117 -3.89 7.01 -8.12
N SER A 118 -2.63 6.62 -8.36
CA SER A 118 -2.26 5.77 -9.50
C SER A 118 -2.87 4.36 -9.38
N LEU A 119 -2.87 3.79 -8.17
CA LEU A 119 -3.48 2.49 -7.88
C LEU A 119 -5.00 2.51 -8.04
N GLU A 120 -5.66 3.54 -7.52
CA GLU A 120 -7.12 3.74 -7.68
C GLU A 120 -7.51 3.83 -9.16
N ASN A 121 -6.83 4.70 -9.91
CA ASN A 121 -7.05 4.82 -11.36
C ASN A 121 -6.81 3.50 -12.10
N SER A 122 -5.81 2.72 -11.68
CA SER A 122 -5.51 1.41 -12.29
C SER A 122 -6.59 0.38 -11.97
N CYS A 123 -7.14 0.40 -10.75
CA CYS A 123 -8.26 -0.43 -10.34
C CYS A 123 -9.53 -0.08 -11.13
N GLU A 124 -9.87 1.21 -11.23
CA GLU A 124 -11.03 1.68 -11.99
C GLU A 124 -10.97 1.27 -13.47
N ARG A 125 -9.79 1.40 -14.10
CA ARG A 125 -9.58 0.90 -15.47
C ARG A 125 -9.81 -0.61 -15.57
N ALA A 126 -9.25 -1.39 -14.66
CA ALA A 126 -9.40 -2.84 -14.65
C ALA A 126 -10.84 -3.31 -14.43
N VAL A 127 -11.62 -2.58 -13.61
CA VAL A 127 -13.06 -2.82 -13.43
C VAL A 127 -13.81 -2.50 -14.72
N ARG A 128 -13.54 -1.33 -15.33
CA ARG A 128 -14.17 -0.90 -16.58
C ARG A 128 -13.91 -1.88 -17.72
N ASP A 129 -12.70 -2.42 -17.80
CA ASP A 129 -12.27 -3.35 -18.84
C ASP A 129 -12.74 -4.81 -18.58
N GLY A 130 -13.53 -5.03 -17.51
CA GLY A 130 -14.11 -6.34 -17.17
C GLY A 130 -13.11 -7.35 -16.60
N ALA A 131 -11.90 -6.94 -16.24
CA ALA A 131 -10.84 -7.84 -15.78
C ALA A 131 -11.01 -8.31 -14.32
N LEU A 132 -11.81 -7.59 -13.52
CA LEU A 132 -12.06 -7.87 -12.09
C LEU A 132 -13.41 -8.52 -11.80
N THR A 133 -14.26 -8.77 -12.80
CA THR A 133 -15.57 -9.41 -12.61
C THR A 133 -15.49 -10.91 -12.84
N ASP A 134 -14.95 -11.67 -11.88
CA ASP A 134 -15.35 -13.08 -11.67
C ASP A 134 -14.75 -13.65 -10.37
N ASN A 135 -15.43 -13.47 -9.24
CA ASN A 135 -15.11 -14.19 -7.99
C ASN A 135 -16.31 -14.99 -7.45
N GLU A 136 -17.45 -15.01 -8.14
CA GLU A 136 -18.62 -15.77 -7.70
C GLU A 136 -18.69 -17.20 -8.29
N ALA A 137 -17.97 -17.50 -9.39
CA ALA A 137 -18.04 -18.81 -10.04
C ALA A 137 -17.24 -19.95 -9.36
N ARG A 138 -16.54 -19.72 -8.24
CA ARG A 138 -15.67 -20.74 -7.58
C ARG A 138 -16.16 -21.26 -6.22
N ARG A 139 -17.34 -20.87 -5.73
CA ARG A 139 -17.97 -21.47 -4.52
C ARG A 139 -19.03 -22.51 -4.86
N GLY A 140 -18.76 -23.35 -5.85
CA GLY A 140 -19.65 -24.42 -6.28
C GLY A 140 -18.88 -25.67 -6.72
N SER A 141 -18.45 -26.48 -5.77
CA SER A 141 -18.24 -27.93 -5.90
C SER A 141 -18.26 -28.56 -4.52
#